data_AF-A0A9W7WQ77-F1
#
_entry.id   AF-A0A9W7WQ77-F1
#
_cell.length_a   1.000
_cell.length_b   1.000
_cell.length_c   1.000
_cell.angle_alpha   90.00
_cell.angle_beta   90.00
_cell.angle_gamma   90.00
#
_symmetry.space_group_name_H-M   'P 1'
#
loop_
_entity.id
_entity.type
_entity.pdbx_description
1 polymer ?
#
loop_
_entity_poly.entity_id
_entity_poly.type
_entity_poly.pdbx_seq_one_letter_code
_entity_poly.pdbx_strand_id
1 'polypeptide(L)'
;MDLQKEMKKKRFDKQESIKTQRPAYSLVNNQPGSTTDSKSALDNNFLKMLHLILVLAGVFSVGTAMPLPDFYSYSPAAGDGSGSSYSTAHEGHITGIRVWEYTSWYISGFQLRYNSNWTDMVGVNYGNLMEMTLLDNEFIVQVSGKHDYGYYGYIFQLIFVTNHGRMFKVGQPSGTSFNFYPTHDGSELRFLSGRQNGQGITSIGAHWAVYYPSATDEGGTGAAQP
;
A
#
# COMPACT_ATOMS: atom_id res chain seq x y z
N MET A 1 -6.67 13.71 -43.19
CA MET A 1 -8.09 13.75 -42.77
C MET A 1 -8.76 12.37 -42.76
N ASP A 2 -8.10 11.30 -43.24
CA ASP A 2 -8.72 9.98 -43.43
C ASP A 2 -8.56 8.99 -42.27
N LEU A 3 -7.55 9.11 -41.41
CA LEU A 3 -7.34 8.17 -40.28
C LEU A 3 -8.46 8.23 -39.22
N GLN A 4 -9.05 9.41 -38.99
CA GLN A 4 -10.15 9.58 -38.03
C GLN A 4 -11.49 9.01 -38.54
N LYS A 5 -11.69 8.98 -39.87
CA LYS A 5 -12.87 8.34 -40.49
C LYS A 5 -12.77 6.81 -40.43
N GLU A 6 -11.58 6.26 -40.67
CA GLU A 6 -11.31 4.83 -40.61
C GLU A 6 -11.55 4.25 -39.20
N MET A 7 -11.11 4.97 -38.14
CA MET A 7 -11.30 4.53 -36.76
C MET A 7 -12.76 4.60 -36.29
N LYS A 8 -13.54 5.58 -36.75
CA LYS A 8 -14.98 5.66 -36.45
C LYS A 8 -15.76 4.55 -37.14
N LYS A 9 -15.42 4.20 -38.38
CA LYS A 9 -16.03 3.08 -39.11
C LYS A 9 -15.78 1.74 -38.42
N LYS A 10 -14.53 1.45 -38.04
CA LYS A 10 -14.19 0.22 -37.29
C LYS A 10 -14.88 0.11 -35.93
N ARG A 11 -15.13 1.23 -35.24
CA ARG A 11 -15.92 1.24 -33.99
C ARG A 11 -17.40 0.96 -34.22
N PHE A 12 -17.97 1.44 -35.32
CA PHE A 12 -19.38 1.23 -35.66
C PHE A 12 -19.64 -0.24 -36.05
N ASP A 13 -18.78 -0.82 -36.89
CA ASP A 13 -18.91 -2.21 -37.34
C ASP A 13 -18.80 -3.23 -36.18
N LYS A 14 -17.93 -2.95 -35.19
CA LYS A 14 -17.81 -3.78 -33.97
C LYS A 14 -19.06 -3.68 -33.08
N GLN A 15 -19.79 -2.58 -33.13
CA GLN A 15 -20.98 -2.36 -32.30
C GLN A 15 -22.24 -2.98 -32.93
N GLU A 16 -22.29 -3.10 -34.26
CA GLU A 16 -23.32 -3.91 -34.95
C GLU A 16 -23.07 -5.41 -34.78
N SER A 17 -21.82 -5.89 -34.80
CA SER A 17 -21.55 -7.33 -34.63
C SER A 17 -21.96 -7.86 -33.24
N ILE A 18 -21.98 -7.00 -32.21
CA ILE A 18 -22.38 -7.37 -30.84
C ILE A 18 -23.91 -7.37 -30.66
N LYS A 19 -24.67 -6.67 -31.50
CA LYS A 19 -26.15 -6.62 -31.40
C LYS A 19 -26.85 -7.81 -32.08
N THR A 20 -26.15 -8.59 -32.89
CA THR A 20 -26.75 -9.65 -33.73
C THR A 20 -26.63 -11.06 -33.12
N GLN A 21 -26.01 -11.23 -31.95
CA GLN A 21 -26.02 -12.49 -31.21
C GLN A 21 -27.04 -12.43 -30.06
N ARG A 22 -28.32 -12.53 -30.41
CA ARG A 22 -29.38 -12.98 -29.48
C ARG A 22 -29.78 -14.40 -29.88
N PRO A 23 -29.83 -15.37 -28.96
CA PRO A 23 -30.34 -16.69 -29.28
C PRO A 23 -31.85 -16.58 -29.59
N ALA A 24 -32.26 -17.13 -30.73
CA ALA A 24 -33.65 -17.30 -31.08
C ALA A 24 -34.25 -18.41 -30.19
N TYR A 25 -35.20 -18.06 -29.32
CA TYR A 25 -36.01 -19.07 -28.64
C TYR A 25 -37.05 -19.59 -29.63
N SER A 26 -36.95 -20.87 -29.98
CA SER A 26 -37.99 -21.57 -30.74
C SER A 26 -39.20 -21.84 -29.84
N LEU A 27 -40.38 -21.42 -30.29
CA LEU A 27 -41.65 -21.82 -29.69
C LEU A 27 -41.99 -23.23 -30.20
N VAL A 28 -41.82 -24.23 -29.35
CA VAL A 28 -42.33 -25.59 -29.59
C VAL A 28 -43.59 -25.77 -28.74
N ASN A 29 -44.73 -25.99 -29.40
CA ASN A 29 -45.98 -26.39 -28.76
C ASN A 29 -46.26 -27.89 -29.04
N ASN A 30 -46.89 -28.54 -28.04
CA ASN A 30 -47.46 -29.90 -27.95
C ASN A 30 -46.52 -30.96 -27.34
N GLN A 31 -46.85 -31.80 -26.34
CA GLN A 31 -48.05 -32.10 -25.53
C GLN A 31 -47.58 -32.97 -24.30
N PRO A 32 -48.45 -33.40 -23.34
CA PRO A 32 -48.07 -33.61 -21.94
C PRO A 32 -47.51 -35.01 -21.60
N GLY A 33 -46.47 -35.07 -20.76
CA GLY A 33 -45.90 -36.30 -20.24
C GLY A 33 -45.21 -36.11 -18.87
N SER A 34 -45.75 -36.79 -17.85
CA SER A 34 -45.26 -37.06 -16.49
C SER A 34 -44.34 -36.05 -15.79
N THR A 35 -44.93 -35.23 -14.93
CA THR A 35 -44.25 -34.44 -13.90
C THR A 35 -44.12 -35.27 -12.61
N THR A 36 -42.92 -35.76 -12.25
CA THR A 36 -42.60 -36.03 -10.83
C THR A 36 -41.11 -36.11 -10.46
N ASP A 37 -40.16 -36.40 -11.36
CA ASP A 37 -38.79 -36.73 -10.92
C ASP A 37 -37.69 -35.68 -11.15
N SER A 38 -37.92 -34.62 -11.93
CA SER A 38 -36.89 -33.60 -12.21
C SER A 38 -36.87 -32.43 -11.22
N LYS A 39 -37.97 -32.17 -10.52
CA LYS A 39 -38.07 -31.06 -9.54
C LYS A 39 -37.27 -31.36 -8.27
N SER A 40 -37.35 -32.59 -7.76
CA SER A 40 -36.68 -33.01 -6.53
C SER A 40 -35.15 -33.00 -6.63
N ALA A 41 -34.58 -33.29 -7.81
CA ALA A 41 -33.14 -33.25 -8.04
C ALA A 41 -32.58 -31.82 -8.18
N LEU A 42 -33.35 -30.91 -8.80
CA LEU A 42 -33.02 -29.49 -8.89
C LEU A 42 -33.08 -28.81 -7.51
N ASP A 43 -34.08 -29.16 -6.69
CA ASP A 43 -34.24 -28.62 -5.34
C ASP A 43 -33.09 -29.05 -4.41
N ASN A 44 -32.65 -30.31 -4.50
CA ASN A 44 -31.53 -30.84 -3.71
C ASN A 44 -30.18 -30.21 -4.09
N ASN A 45 -29.95 -29.94 -5.38
CA ASN A 45 -28.73 -29.32 -5.85
C ASN A 45 -28.71 -27.80 -5.55
N PHE A 46 -29.86 -27.14 -5.61
CA PHE A 46 -30.02 -25.75 -5.20
C PHE A 46 -29.79 -25.58 -3.68
N LEU A 47 -30.31 -26.48 -2.85
CA LEU A 47 -30.08 -26.48 -1.40
C LEU A 47 -28.61 -26.76 -1.03
N LYS A 48 -27.95 -27.69 -1.74
CA LYS A 48 -26.52 -27.99 -1.57
C LYS A 48 -25.62 -26.83 -2.02
N MET A 49 -25.99 -26.14 -3.09
CA MET A 49 -25.29 -24.94 -3.57
C MET A 49 -25.47 -23.76 -2.61
N LEU A 50 -26.67 -23.61 -2.02
CA LEU A 50 -26.94 -22.61 -0.98
C LEU A 50 -26.15 -22.89 0.31
N HIS A 51 -26.02 -24.17 0.70
CA HIS A 51 -25.15 -24.57 1.81
C HIS A 51 -23.67 -24.34 1.52
N LEU A 52 -23.20 -24.61 0.29
CA LEU A 52 -21.82 -24.34 -0.11
C LEU A 52 -21.49 -22.83 -0.07
N ILE A 53 -22.42 -21.97 -0.48
CA ILE A 53 -22.29 -20.51 -0.41
C ILE A 53 -22.29 -20.01 1.05
N LEU A 54 -23.12 -20.60 1.93
CA LEU A 54 -23.16 -20.25 3.35
C LEU A 54 -21.90 -20.72 4.11
N VAL A 55 -21.32 -21.86 3.75
CA VAL A 55 -20.05 -22.34 4.34
C VAL A 55 -18.86 -21.50 3.87
N LEU A 56 -18.89 -20.96 2.64
CA LEU A 56 -17.87 -20.03 2.12
C LEU A 56 -17.95 -18.60 2.68
N ALA A 57 -19.10 -18.20 3.24
CA ALA A 57 -19.26 -16.87 3.85
C ALA A 57 -18.77 -16.79 5.32
N GLY A 58 -18.31 -17.91 5.89
CA GLY A 58 -17.98 -18.06 7.31
C GLY A 58 -16.52 -17.78 7.69
N VAL A 59 -15.76 -17.04 6.89
CA VAL A 59 -14.42 -16.57 7.26
C VAL A 59 -14.35 -15.05 7.10
N PHE A 60 -15.13 -14.34 7.91
CA PHE A 60 -14.65 -13.05 8.37
C PHE A 60 -13.58 -13.36 9.41
N SER A 61 -12.32 -13.36 8.99
CA SER A 61 -11.25 -13.15 9.96
C SER A 61 -11.58 -11.82 10.64
N VAL A 62 -11.98 -11.91 11.91
CA VAL A 62 -11.82 -10.80 12.81
C VAL A 62 -10.31 -10.64 12.90
N GLY A 63 -9.75 -9.85 12.00
CA GLY A 63 -8.45 -9.27 12.22
C GLY A 63 -8.60 -8.56 13.55
N THR A 64 -8.04 -9.14 14.60
CA THR A 64 -7.87 -8.43 15.85
C THR A 64 -6.98 -7.25 15.50
N ALA A 65 -7.60 -6.12 15.17
CA ALA A 65 -6.90 -4.86 15.12
C ALA A 65 -6.36 -4.71 16.54
N MET A 66 -5.06 -4.98 16.70
CA MET A 66 -4.37 -4.66 17.92
C MET A 66 -4.72 -3.19 18.16
N PRO A 67 -5.28 -2.83 19.33
CA PRO A 67 -5.53 -1.44 19.63
C PRO A 67 -4.22 -0.71 19.36
N LEU A 68 -4.26 0.26 18.45
CA LEU A 68 -3.12 1.12 18.23
C LEU A 68 -2.74 1.66 19.61
N PRO A 69 -1.45 1.62 20.01
CA PRO A 69 -1.04 2.19 21.27
C PRO A 69 -1.68 3.58 21.40
N ASP A 70 -2.13 3.99 22.59
CA ASP A 70 -2.82 5.27 22.85
C ASP A 70 -2.02 6.51 22.43
N PHE A 71 -0.82 6.31 21.88
CA PHE A 71 0.13 7.30 21.38
C PHE A 71 0.41 7.18 19.87
N TYR A 72 -0.47 6.52 19.10
CA TYR A 72 -0.33 6.49 17.65
C TYR A 72 -0.72 7.83 17.01
N SER A 73 0.09 8.28 16.04
CA SER A 73 -0.25 9.43 15.20
C SER A 73 0.18 9.21 13.75
N TYR A 74 -0.48 9.93 12.84
CA TYR A 74 -0.23 9.86 11.40
C TYR A 74 0.02 11.26 10.85
N SER A 75 1.13 11.42 10.15
CA SER A 75 1.38 12.61 9.33
C SER A 75 0.81 12.39 7.93
N PRO A 76 -0.17 13.20 7.48
CA PRO A 76 -0.80 13.05 6.18
C PRO A 76 0.20 13.01 5.03
N ALA A 77 -0.08 12.17 4.03
CA ALA A 77 0.82 11.98 2.91
C ALA A 77 1.11 13.29 2.15
N ALA A 78 2.38 13.55 1.91
CA ALA A 78 2.87 14.63 1.05
C ALA A 78 3.27 14.08 -0.32
N GLY A 79 2.97 14.82 -1.38
CA GLY A 79 3.19 14.40 -2.78
C GLY A 79 1.93 14.53 -3.64
N ASP A 80 2.02 14.09 -4.90
CA ASP A 80 0.91 14.14 -5.85
C ASP A 80 -0.14 13.03 -5.62
N GLY A 81 0.27 11.91 -5.01
CA GLY A 81 -0.54 10.72 -4.80
C GLY A 81 -0.86 9.88 -6.06
N SER A 82 -0.09 9.96 -7.15
CA SER A 82 -0.30 9.13 -8.34
C SER A 82 0.21 7.68 -8.15
N GLY A 83 -0.20 6.74 -9.01
CA GLY A 83 0.28 5.36 -8.96
C GLY A 83 -0.40 4.45 -7.93
N SER A 84 0.30 3.43 -7.42
CA SER A 84 -0.20 2.41 -6.49
C SER A 84 0.25 2.68 -5.05
N SER A 85 -0.57 2.32 -4.07
CA SER A 85 -0.24 2.48 -2.65
C SER A 85 0.81 1.47 -2.17
N TYR A 86 1.59 1.87 -1.17
CA TYR A 86 2.50 0.99 -0.43
C TYR A 86 2.41 1.22 1.08
N SER A 87 2.90 0.25 1.84
CA SER A 87 3.17 0.37 3.29
C SER A 87 4.44 -0.41 3.60
N THR A 88 5.30 0.13 4.44
CA THR A 88 6.51 -0.54 4.94
C THR A 88 6.31 -1.14 6.33
N ALA A 89 5.06 -1.26 6.81
CA ALA A 89 4.77 -1.78 8.14
C ALA A 89 5.34 -3.19 8.33
N HIS A 90 6.10 -3.38 9.40
CA HIS A 90 6.67 -4.66 9.79
C HIS A 90 6.85 -4.71 11.30
N GLU A 91 7.03 -5.91 11.84
CA GLU A 91 7.30 -6.12 13.26
C GLU A 91 8.71 -5.63 13.65
N GLY A 92 8.86 -5.16 14.88
CA GLY A 92 10.12 -4.65 15.42
C GLY A 92 10.34 -3.15 15.20
N HIS A 93 11.59 -2.70 15.29
CA HIS A 93 11.97 -1.31 15.09
C HIS A 93 12.74 -1.08 13.82
N ILE A 94 12.62 0.13 13.28
CA ILE A 94 13.51 0.59 12.23
C ILE A 94 14.94 0.65 12.78
N THR A 95 15.87 -0.06 12.14
CA THR A 95 17.31 -0.08 12.47
C THR A 95 18.17 0.45 11.32
N GLY A 96 17.56 0.75 10.18
CA GLY A 96 18.28 1.24 9.02
C GLY A 96 17.38 1.74 7.90
N ILE A 97 17.97 2.53 7.01
CA ILE A 97 17.31 3.20 5.90
C ILE A 97 18.19 3.07 4.66
N ARG A 98 17.62 2.64 3.55
CA ARG A 98 18.22 2.75 2.22
C ARG A 98 17.36 3.62 1.34
N VAL A 99 17.98 4.52 0.59
CA VAL A 99 17.29 5.39 -0.37
C VAL A 99 18.06 5.38 -1.68
N TRP A 100 17.35 5.17 -2.78
CA TRP A 100 17.86 5.33 -4.13
C TRP A 100 17.43 6.68 -4.68
N GLU A 101 18.40 7.45 -5.14
CA GLU A 101 18.18 8.71 -5.85
C GLU A 101 18.44 8.50 -7.35
N TYR A 102 17.44 8.79 -8.19
CA TYR A 102 17.68 8.98 -9.62
C TYR A 102 18.58 10.20 -9.79
N THR A 103 19.81 9.99 -10.28
CA THR A 103 20.93 10.94 -10.26
C THR A 103 20.52 12.41 -10.41
N SER A 104 20.68 13.18 -9.33
CA SER A 104 20.36 14.62 -9.28
C SER A 104 18.90 14.96 -9.60
N TRP A 105 17.97 14.07 -9.25
CA TRP A 105 16.56 14.21 -9.58
C TRP A 105 15.66 13.78 -8.42
N TYR A 106 14.88 12.71 -8.56
CA TYR A 106 13.90 12.27 -7.58
C TYR A 106 14.31 10.99 -6.85
N ILE A 107 13.62 10.70 -5.75
CA ILE A 107 13.75 9.44 -5.01
C ILE A 107 13.06 8.33 -5.80
N SER A 108 13.85 7.42 -6.34
CA SER A 108 13.38 6.32 -7.18
C SER A 108 12.85 5.16 -6.34
N GLY A 109 13.41 4.96 -5.15
CA GLY A 109 12.97 3.93 -4.22
C GLY A 109 13.63 4.00 -2.86
N PHE A 110 13.14 3.18 -1.93
CA PHE A 110 13.72 3.05 -0.60
C PHE A 110 13.37 1.71 0.06
N GLN A 111 14.12 1.38 1.10
CA GLN A 111 13.82 0.28 2.02
C GLN A 111 14.03 0.77 3.46
N LEU A 112 13.25 0.21 4.38
CA LEU A 112 13.52 0.29 5.81
C LEU A 112 14.06 -1.06 6.27
N ARG A 113 14.90 -1.06 7.30
CA ARG A 113 15.34 -2.27 7.97
C ARG A 113 14.60 -2.39 9.28
N TYR A 114 13.96 -3.53 9.53
CA TYR A 114 13.40 -3.87 10.82
C TYR A 114 14.24 -4.94 11.48
N ASN A 115 14.82 -4.63 12.64
CA ASN A 115 15.80 -5.47 13.32
C ASN A 115 16.96 -5.84 12.36
N SER A 116 16.97 -7.07 11.84
CA SER A 116 17.99 -7.55 10.91
C SER A 116 17.54 -7.59 9.44
N ASN A 117 16.25 -7.44 9.15
CA ASN A 117 15.66 -7.70 7.83
C ASN A 117 15.26 -6.41 7.12
N TRP A 118 15.58 -6.30 5.83
CA TRP A 118 15.10 -5.21 4.99
C TRP A 118 13.67 -5.51 4.52
N THR A 119 12.82 -4.49 4.44
CA THR A 119 11.51 -4.59 3.78
C THR A 119 11.68 -4.89 2.29
N ASP A 120 10.58 -5.29 1.65
CA ASP A 120 10.51 -5.23 0.19
C ASP A 120 10.83 -3.82 -0.33
N MET A 121 11.34 -3.75 -1.55
CA MET A 121 11.66 -2.49 -2.21
C MET A 121 10.39 -1.68 -2.46
N VAL A 122 10.34 -0.44 -1.98
CA VAL A 122 9.35 0.54 -2.41
C VAL A 122 9.91 1.32 -3.59
N GLY A 123 9.16 1.39 -4.70
CA GLY A 123 9.64 2.02 -5.93
C GLY A 123 10.63 1.11 -6.68
N VAL A 124 11.75 1.67 -7.13
CA VAL A 124 12.79 0.95 -7.89
C VAL A 124 14.19 1.25 -7.37
N ASN A 125 15.08 0.27 -7.45
CA ASN A 125 16.48 0.36 -7.02
C ASN A 125 17.40 1.00 -8.08
N TYR A 126 16.98 2.13 -8.66
CA TYR A 126 17.68 2.78 -9.76
C TYR A 126 18.38 4.07 -9.31
N GLY A 127 19.65 4.23 -9.68
CA GLY A 127 20.45 5.41 -9.34
C GLY A 127 21.37 5.20 -8.14
N ASN A 128 21.69 6.28 -7.42
CA ASN A 128 22.65 6.26 -6.32
C ASN A 128 22.01 5.71 -5.04
N LEU A 129 22.59 4.63 -4.50
CA LEU A 129 22.21 4.10 -3.19
C LEU A 129 22.90 4.88 -2.08
N MET A 130 22.09 5.42 -1.16
CA MET A 130 22.54 5.96 0.12
C MET A 130 21.96 5.13 1.26
N GLU A 131 22.74 4.88 2.30
CA GLU A 131 22.33 4.04 3.43
C GLU A 131 22.73 4.67 4.77
N MET A 132 21.87 4.50 5.78
CA MET A 132 22.16 4.79 7.18
C MET A 132 21.70 3.62 8.05
N THR A 133 22.60 3.15 8.92
CA THR A 133 22.26 2.25 10.04
C THR A 133 22.09 3.10 11.30
N LEU A 134 21.00 2.87 12.02
CA LEU A 134 20.75 3.50 13.32
C LEU A 134 21.62 2.83 14.39
N LEU A 135 22.09 3.64 15.34
CA LEU A 135 22.83 3.16 16.51
C LEU A 135 21.86 2.51 17.51
N ASP A 136 22.43 1.82 18.50
CA ASP A 136 21.63 1.30 19.62
C ASP A 136 20.86 2.43 20.30
N ASN A 137 19.57 2.18 20.59
CA ASN A 137 18.62 3.15 21.14
C ASN A 137 18.43 4.43 20.31
N GLU A 138 18.82 4.41 19.04
CA GLU A 138 18.56 5.50 18.12
C GLU A 138 17.30 5.24 17.29
N PHE A 139 16.42 6.23 17.23
CA PHE A 139 15.18 6.18 16.50
C PHE A 139 14.89 7.49 15.79
N ILE A 140 14.07 7.41 14.74
CA ILE A 140 13.73 8.55 13.89
C ILE A 140 12.60 9.33 14.55
N VAL A 141 12.80 10.63 14.74
CA VAL A 141 11.84 11.55 15.40
C VAL A 141 11.25 12.58 14.44
N GLN A 142 11.79 12.67 13.22
CA GLN A 142 11.29 13.57 12.19
C GLN A 142 11.61 13.03 10.80
N VAL A 143 10.64 13.18 9.91
CA VAL A 143 10.83 12.96 8.47
C VAL A 143 10.43 14.24 7.76
N SER A 144 11.35 14.84 7.02
CA SER A 144 11.08 16.02 6.19
C SER A 144 11.62 15.81 4.80
N GLY A 145 11.27 16.72 3.89
CA GLY A 145 11.68 16.56 2.52
C GLY A 145 11.09 17.58 1.59
N LYS A 146 11.19 17.27 0.30
CA LYS A 146 10.57 18.05 -0.76
C LYS A 146 9.97 17.16 -1.83
N HIS A 147 8.90 17.63 -2.44
CA HIS A 147 8.23 17.00 -3.57
C HIS A 147 7.85 18.02 -4.63
N ASP A 148 7.77 17.55 -5.87
CA ASP A 148 7.31 18.35 -7.00
C ASP A 148 5.79 18.16 -7.21
N TYR A 149 5.10 19.24 -7.59
CA TYR A 149 3.70 19.20 -8.06
C TYR A 149 3.59 19.37 -9.59
N GLY A 150 4.72 19.46 -10.28
CA GLY A 150 4.81 19.55 -11.73
C GLY A 150 4.49 18.23 -12.43
N TYR A 151 4.92 18.13 -13.70
CA TYR A 151 4.56 17.04 -14.60
C TYR A 151 4.90 15.64 -14.07
N TYR A 152 5.89 15.53 -13.18
CA TYR A 152 6.43 14.26 -12.71
C TYR A 152 5.94 13.84 -11.33
N GLY A 153 5.57 14.79 -10.46
CA GLY A 153 4.86 14.50 -9.21
C GLY A 153 5.64 13.70 -8.15
N TYR A 154 6.98 13.70 -8.20
CA TYR A 154 7.80 12.83 -7.36
C TYR A 154 8.26 13.48 -6.05
N ILE A 155 8.67 12.65 -5.09
CA ILE A 155 9.49 13.05 -3.96
C ILE A 155 10.92 13.31 -4.44
N PHE A 156 11.45 14.50 -4.21
CA PHE A 156 12.80 14.90 -4.61
C PHE A 156 13.83 14.76 -3.50
N GLN A 157 13.41 14.90 -2.24
CA GLN A 157 14.30 14.85 -1.11
C GLN A 157 13.64 14.21 0.10
N LEU A 158 14.43 13.41 0.81
CA LEU A 158 14.11 12.87 2.11
C LEU A 158 15.20 13.22 3.12
N ILE A 159 14.78 13.62 4.30
CA ILE A 159 15.63 13.93 5.44
C ILE A 159 15.03 13.24 6.66
N PHE A 160 15.78 12.30 7.22
CA PHE A 160 15.46 11.64 8.48
C PHE A 160 16.31 12.25 9.58
N VAL A 161 15.69 12.66 10.68
CA VAL A 161 16.39 13.15 11.87
C VAL A 161 16.10 12.23 13.03
N THR A 162 17.14 11.92 13.81
CA THR A 162 17.07 10.97 14.92
C THR A 162 17.06 11.66 16.28
N ASN A 163 16.65 10.94 17.32
CA ASN A 163 16.74 11.38 18.72
C ASN A 163 18.18 11.71 19.16
N HIS A 164 19.20 11.15 18.48
CA HIS A 164 20.61 11.48 18.69
C HIS A 164 21.08 12.72 17.94
N GLY A 165 20.19 13.42 17.23
CA GLY A 165 20.52 14.61 16.45
C GLY A 165 21.29 14.31 15.15
N ARG A 166 21.40 13.04 14.73
CA ARG A 166 21.96 12.69 13.42
C ARG A 166 20.94 12.98 12.34
N MET A 167 21.42 13.39 11.17
CA MET A 167 20.58 13.57 9.99
C MET A 167 21.04 12.68 8.84
N PHE A 168 20.08 12.08 8.14
CA PHE A 168 20.31 11.36 6.90
C PHE A 168 19.50 12.01 5.78
N LYS A 169 20.22 12.68 4.88
CA LYS A 169 19.66 13.50 3.82
C LYS A 169 20.01 12.91 2.46
N VAL A 170 19.01 12.68 1.63
CA VAL A 170 19.15 12.12 0.28
C VAL A 170 18.27 12.90 -0.69
N GLY A 171 18.77 13.14 -1.90
CA GLY A 171 18.04 13.79 -2.98
C GLY A 171 18.19 15.31 -3.04
N GLN A 172 17.43 15.92 -3.96
CA GLN A 172 17.59 17.30 -4.39
C GLN A 172 16.68 18.27 -3.62
N PRO A 173 17.20 19.43 -3.17
CA PRO A 173 16.42 20.41 -2.41
C PRO A 173 15.44 21.23 -3.29
N SER A 174 14.71 20.58 -4.20
CA SER A 174 13.78 21.21 -5.15
C SER A 174 12.32 20.88 -4.83
N GLY A 175 11.43 21.85 -5.05
CA GLY A 175 9.98 21.69 -4.85
C GLY A 175 9.46 22.13 -3.47
N THR A 176 8.23 21.71 -3.19
CA THR A 176 7.47 22.07 -1.99
C THR A 176 7.96 21.26 -0.80
N SER A 177 8.17 21.93 0.34
CA SER A 177 8.62 21.26 1.55
C SER A 177 7.47 20.60 2.31
N PHE A 178 7.77 19.47 2.93
CA PHE A 178 6.95 18.87 3.98
C PHE A 178 7.80 18.59 5.21
N ASN A 179 7.16 18.52 6.37
CA ASN A 179 7.83 18.25 7.63
C ASN A 179 6.88 17.49 8.57
N PHE A 180 7.27 16.27 8.95
CA PHE A 180 6.49 15.35 9.74
C PHE A 180 7.12 15.13 11.10
N TYR A 181 6.29 15.20 12.14
CA TYR A 181 6.64 14.96 13.53
C TYR A 181 5.57 14.06 14.16
N PRO A 182 5.94 13.28 15.18
CA PRO A 182 4.95 12.63 16.03
C PRO A 182 4.11 13.66 16.79
N THR A 183 2.85 13.33 17.08
CA THR A 183 2.00 14.14 17.95
C THR A 183 2.28 13.94 19.44
N HIS A 184 2.82 12.77 19.81
CA HIS A 184 3.03 12.38 21.21
C HIS A 184 4.52 12.27 21.53
N ASP A 185 4.90 12.77 22.71
CA ASP A 185 6.26 12.67 23.23
C ASP A 185 6.70 11.20 23.34
N GLY A 186 7.97 10.94 23.07
CA GLY A 186 8.55 9.59 23.09
C GLY A 186 8.12 8.70 21.92
N SER A 187 7.30 9.19 20.98
CA SER A 187 7.00 8.46 19.76
C SER A 187 8.14 8.49 18.76
N GLU A 188 8.27 7.41 18.02
CA GLU A 188 9.24 7.23 16.95
C GLU A 188 8.56 6.88 15.62
N LEU A 189 9.28 7.01 14.51
CA LEU A 189 8.79 6.53 13.22
C LEU A 189 8.64 5.02 13.28
N ARG A 190 7.42 4.54 13.02
CA ARG A 190 7.10 3.10 13.00
C ARG A 190 7.13 2.54 11.60
N PHE A 191 6.56 3.25 10.63
CA PHE A 191 6.62 2.88 9.22
C PHE A 191 6.26 4.06 8.32
N LEU A 192 6.52 3.89 7.02
CA LEU A 192 6.14 4.80 5.97
C LEU A 192 5.03 4.19 5.12
N SER A 193 4.09 5.01 4.69
CA SER A 193 3.10 4.67 3.68
C SER A 193 3.14 5.71 2.56
N GLY A 194 2.39 5.49 1.49
CA GLY A 194 2.33 6.44 0.41
C GLY A 194 1.96 5.79 -0.91
N ARG A 195 2.43 6.38 -2.00
CA ARG A 195 2.18 5.92 -3.36
C ARG A 195 3.43 6.01 -4.23
N GLN A 196 3.47 5.16 -5.26
CA GLN A 196 4.57 5.06 -6.22
C GLN A 196 4.03 4.61 -7.59
N ASN A 197 4.69 4.95 -8.69
CA ASN A 197 4.21 4.66 -10.05
C ASN A 197 5.14 3.76 -10.90
N GLY A 198 6.02 3.01 -10.25
CA GLY A 198 7.00 2.12 -10.88
C GLY A 198 8.25 2.82 -11.39
N GLN A 199 8.32 4.15 -11.32
CA GLN A 199 9.51 4.94 -11.64
C GLN A 199 10.09 5.64 -10.41
N GLY A 200 9.23 6.12 -9.52
CA GLY A 200 9.63 6.83 -8.31
C GLY A 200 8.52 6.91 -7.27
N ILE A 201 8.86 7.50 -6.14
CA ILE A 201 7.93 7.75 -5.04
C ILE A 201 7.13 9.00 -5.35
N THR A 202 5.80 8.89 -5.32
CA THR A 202 4.86 9.93 -5.74
C THR A 202 4.15 10.57 -4.55
N SER A 203 4.06 9.84 -3.43
CA SER A 203 3.71 10.42 -2.13
C SER A 203 4.25 9.61 -0.97
N ILE A 204 4.43 10.27 0.18
CA ILE A 204 4.94 9.67 1.41
C ILE A 204 4.17 10.21 2.63
N GLY A 205 3.72 9.32 3.50
CA GLY A 205 3.16 9.60 4.83
C GLY A 205 3.95 8.86 5.91
N ALA A 206 3.90 9.39 7.14
CA ALA A 206 4.66 8.85 8.26
C ALA A 206 3.73 8.43 9.40
N HIS A 207 4.01 7.26 9.97
CA HIS A 207 3.25 6.67 11.06
C HIS A 207 4.12 6.61 12.30
N TRP A 208 3.58 7.10 13.41
CA TRP A 208 4.32 7.30 14.64
C TRP A 208 3.62 6.58 15.78
N ALA A 209 4.39 6.02 16.71
CA ALA A 209 3.88 5.54 17.98
C ALA A 209 5.03 5.42 18.98
N VAL A 210 4.68 5.36 20.27
CA VAL A 210 5.61 4.91 21.30
C VAL A 210 5.90 3.42 21.10
N TYR A 211 7.17 3.06 21.20
CA TYR A 211 7.55 1.66 21.24
C TYR A 211 7.61 1.16 22.69
N TYR A 212 6.97 0.02 22.94
CA TYR A 212 7.11 -0.72 24.17
C TYR A 212 7.83 -2.02 23.85
N PRO A 213 9.05 -2.24 24.36
CA PRO A 213 9.72 -3.52 24.22
C PRO A 213 8.81 -4.60 24.79
N SER A 214 8.63 -5.68 24.04
CA SER A 214 8.00 -6.85 24.61
C SER A 214 8.93 -7.40 25.70
N ALA A 215 8.39 -7.85 26.82
CA ALA A 215 9.19 -8.34 27.96
C ALA A 215 10.13 -9.53 27.62
N THR A 216 10.04 -10.06 26.41
CA THR A 216 10.93 -11.09 25.85
C THR A 216 12.20 -10.52 25.20
N ASP A 217 12.24 -9.21 24.90
CA ASP A 217 13.43 -8.52 24.36
C ASP A 217 14.35 -7.99 25.48
N GLU A 218 13.80 -7.82 26.68
CA GLU A 218 14.55 -7.44 27.87
C GLU A 218 15.02 -8.70 28.61
N GLY A 219 16.23 -9.14 28.29
CA GLY A 219 17.00 -10.00 29.18
C GLY A 219 17.23 -9.30 30.54
N GLY A 220 16.27 -9.47 31.46
CA GLY A 220 16.40 -9.25 32.89
C GLY A 220 16.79 -7.84 33.34
N THR A 221 15.82 -7.02 33.73
CA THR A 221 15.63 -6.52 35.11
C THR A 221 14.43 -5.58 35.14
N GLY A 222 13.52 -5.83 36.09
CA GLY A 222 12.17 -5.30 36.05
C GLY A 222 11.96 -3.87 36.55
N ALA A 223 10.66 -3.54 36.54
CA ALA A 223 9.93 -2.46 37.22
C ALA A 223 10.06 -1.05 36.61
N ALA A 224 9.02 -0.59 35.90
CA ALA A 224 7.78 -0.04 36.47
C ALA A 224 7.13 0.90 35.43
N GLN A 225 5.91 0.58 35.00
CA GLN A 225 5.03 1.55 34.33
C GLN A 225 4.38 2.45 35.40
N PRO A 226 4.32 3.77 35.23
CA PRO A 226 3.29 4.60 35.85
C PRO A 226 1.92 4.38 35.19
#